data_AF-A0A538BI01-F1
#
_entry.id   AF-A0A538BI01-F1
#
_cell.length_a   1.000
_cell.length_b   1.000
_cell.length_c   1.000
_cell.angle_alpha   90.00
_cell.angle_beta   90.00
_cell.angle_gamma   90.00
#
_symmetry.space_group_name_H-M   'P 1'
#
loop_
_entity.id
_entity.type
_entity.pdbx_description
1 polymer ?
#
loop_
_entity_poly.entity_id
_entity_poly.type
_entity_poly.pdbx_seq_one_letter_code
_entity_poly.pdbx_strand_id
1 'polypeptide(L)'
;PQPVITEDNLVVSIDSVIYFQVTDPKAASYEIANYIQAIEQLTVTTLRNVVGGMSLEDTLTSRDQINNQLRGVLDEATGKWGVRVNRVELKAIDPPATIQEAMEKQMRADRDKRAAILNAEGVKQSQILTAEGEKQSAILRAEGAKTAQILGAEGQAKAIENVAASIHAANVDPKLLAYQYLQMLPQIAQGDANKVWIIPSEFAKAAGGIGQALGIAEAESTDAGTKALPEETTER
;
A
#
# COMPACT_ATOMS: atom_id res chain seq x y z
N PRO A 1 -3.34 -45.87 24.47
CA PRO A 1 -4.20 -45.50 23.32
C PRO A 1 -5.50 -46.30 23.32
N GLN A 2 -6.62 -45.59 23.40
CA GLN A 2 -7.95 -46.20 23.40
C GLN A 2 -8.66 -45.87 22.08
N PRO A 3 -9.18 -46.87 21.34
CA PRO A 3 -9.93 -46.62 20.12
C PRO A 3 -11.33 -46.11 20.46
N VAL A 4 -11.69 -44.97 19.87
CA VAL A 4 -13.01 -44.33 19.98
C VAL A 4 -13.53 -44.05 18.57
N ILE A 5 -14.84 -44.08 18.40
CA ILE A 5 -15.49 -43.76 17.13
C ILE A 5 -16.08 -42.36 17.25
N THR A 6 -15.76 -41.47 16.30
CA THR A 6 -16.33 -40.13 16.22
C THR A 6 -17.74 -40.15 15.61
N GLU A 7 -18.44 -39.02 15.62
CA GLU A 7 -19.74 -38.86 14.97
C GLU A 7 -19.70 -39.24 13.48
N ASP A 8 -18.58 -38.94 12.81
CA ASP A 8 -18.33 -39.27 11.40
C ASP A 8 -18.02 -40.75 11.13
N ASN A 9 -18.19 -41.62 12.13
CA ASN A 9 -17.90 -43.04 12.07
C ASN A 9 -16.42 -43.35 11.75
N LEU A 10 -15.50 -42.51 12.24
CA LEU A 10 -14.05 -42.71 12.12
C LEU A 10 -13.47 -43.24 13.42
N VAL A 11 -12.61 -44.25 13.32
CA VAL A 11 -11.90 -44.80 14.49
C VAL A 11 -10.66 -43.96 14.77
N VAL A 12 -10.62 -43.30 15.92
CA VAL A 12 -9.49 -42.51 16.39
C VAL A 12 -8.86 -43.14 17.62
N SER A 13 -7.54 -43.08 17.73
CA SER A 13 -6.82 -43.49 18.94
C SER A 13 -6.56 -42.28 19.82
N ILE A 14 -7.06 -42.31 21.05
CA ILE A 14 -6.90 -41.18 21.98
C ILE A 14 -6.06 -41.62 23.17
N ASP A 15 -5.07 -40.79 23.50
CA ASP A 15 -4.28 -40.88 24.72
C ASP A 15 -4.63 -39.72 25.64
N SER A 16 -4.83 -40.03 26.93
CA SER A 16 -5.09 -39.03 27.97
C SER A 16 -4.20 -39.25 29.18
N VAL A 17 -3.93 -38.16 29.90
CA VAL A 17 -3.20 -38.17 31.17
C VAL A 17 -4.05 -37.47 32.22
N ILE A 18 -4.17 -38.11 33.38
CA ILE A 18 -5.01 -37.64 34.48
C ILE A 18 -4.12 -37.34 35.68
N TYR A 19 -4.24 -36.12 36.20
CA TYR A 19 -3.59 -35.70 37.43
C TYR A 19 -4.63 -35.66 38.54
N PHE A 20 -4.47 -36.51 39.54
CA PHE A 20 -5.36 -36.60 40.68
C PHE A 20 -4.58 -36.57 41.99
N GLN A 21 -5.28 -36.28 43.08
CA GLN A 21 -4.75 -36.34 44.43
C GLN A 21 -5.77 -37.02 45.35
N VAL A 22 -5.27 -37.83 46.30
CA VAL A 22 -6.11 -38.43 47.33
C VAL A 22 -6.37 -37.37 48.41
N THR A 23 -7.63 -37.00 48.59
CA THR A 23 -8.08 -36.01 49.58
C THR A 23 -8.57 -36.68 50.87
N ASP A 24 -9.19 -37.85 50.76
CA ASP A 24 -9.60 -38.68 51.90
C ASP A 24 -9.06 -40.11 51.74
N PRO A 25 -7.95 -40.45 52.42
CA PRO A 25 -7.36 -41.79 52.36
C PRO A 25 -8.28 -42.90 52.86
N LYS A 26 -9.19 -42.60 53.80
CA LYS A 26 -10.14 -43.59 54.33
C LYS A 26 -11.16 -43.93 53.25
N ALA A 27 -11.78 -42.92 52.64
CA ALA A 27 -12.70 -43.14 51.53
C ALA A 27 -12.01 -43.85 50.36
N ALA A 28 -10.79 -43.45 49.99
CA ALA A 28 -10.04 -44.07 48.90
C ALA A 28 -9.68 -45.55 49.13
N SER A 29 -9.59 -45.98 50.39
CA SER A 29 -9.27 -47.36 50.76
C SER A 29 -10.50 -48.25 50.96
N TYR A 30 -11.63 -47.68 51.39
CA TYR A 30 -12.81 -48.45 51.81
C TYR A 30 -14.03 -48.30 50.88
N GLU A 31 -14.20 -47.18 50.18
CA GLU A 31 -15.35 -46.92 49.32
C GLU A 31 -15.19 -47.56 47.93
N ILE A 32 -13.96 -47.91 47.54
CA ILE A 32 -13.68 -48.55 46.27
C ILE A 32 -12.47 -49.49 46.36
N ALA A 33 -12.53 -50.62 45.65
CA ALA A 33 -11.46 -51.63 45.68
C ALA A 33 -10.16 -51.12 45.03
N ASN A 34 -10.25 -50.45 43.88
CA ASN A 34 -9.10 -49.86 43.19
C ASN A 34 -9.54 -48.60 42.45
N TYR A 35 -9.31 -47.44 43.08
CA TYR A 35 -9.69 -46.15 42.50
C TYR A 35 -8.92 -45.85 41.21
N ILE A 36 -7.67 -46.33 41.04
CA ILE A 36 -6.87 -46.07 39.83
C ILE A 36 -7.54 -46.73 38.62
N GLN A 37 -7.88 -48.01 38.74
CA GLN A 37 -8.56 -48.75 37.67
C GLN A 37 -9.96 -48.16 37.38
N ALA A 38 -10.68 -47.76 38.43
CA ALA A 38 -12.00 -47.17 38.27
C ALA A 38 -11.96 -45.80 37.55
N ILE A 39 -10.96 -44.96 37.87
CA ILE A 39 -10.70 -43.70 37.17
C ILE A 39 -10.40 -43.97 35.69
N GLU A 40 -9.57 -44.97 35.38
CA GLU A 40 -9.26 -45.34 34.01
C GLU A 40 -10.52 -45.76 33.24
N GLN A 41 -11.34 -46.65 33.80
CA GLN A 41 -12.59 -47.11 33.17
C GLN A 41 -13.60 -45.98 32.97
N LEU A 42 -13.73 -45.10 33.97
CA LEU A 42 -14.60 -43.94 33.87
C LEU A 42 -14.11 -43.00 32.78
N THR A 43 -12.81 -42.78 32.69
CA THR A 43 -12.19 -41.96 31.64
C THR A 43 -12.48 -42.53 30.26
N VAL A 44 -12.32 -43.84 30.06
CA VAL A 44 -12.62 -44.49 28.76
C VAL A 44 -14.10 -44.30 28.38
N THR A 45 -15.00 -44.47 29.34
CA THR A 45 -16.45 -44.33 29.10
C THR A 45 -16.81 -42.89 28.77
N THR A 46 -16.29 -41.94 29.54
CA THR A 46 -16.55 -40.52 29.30
C THR A 46 -15.90 -40.04 28.00
N LEU A 47 -14.69 -40.48 27.68
CA LEU A 47 -14.05 -40.20 26.38
C LEU A 47 -14.91 -40.70 25.22
N ARG A 48 -15.43 -41.93 25.31
CA ARG A 48 -16.30 -42.50 24.28
C ARG A 48 -17.58 -41.69 24.10
N ASN A 49 -18.19 -41.23 25.19
CA ASN A 49 -19.41 -40.43 25.13
C ASN A 49 -19.18 -39.03 24.55
N VAL A 50 -18.09 -38.36 24.97
CA VAL A 50 -17.78 -37.00 24.51
C VAL A 50 -17.39 -37.02 23.04
N VAL A 51 -16.42 -37.87 22.66
CA VAL A 51 -15.90 -37.93 21.29
C VAL A 51 -16.90 -38.56 20.33
N GLY A 52 -17.75 -39.48 20.79
CA GLY A 52 -18.81 -40.07 19.96
C GLY A 52 -19.86 -39.06 19.50
N GLY A 53 -19.99 -37.91 20.18
CA GLY A 53 -20.87 -36.80 19.78
C GLY A 53 -20.14 -35.63 19.13
N MET A 54 -18.89 -35.82 18.70
CA MET A 54 -18.08 -34.79 18.04
C MET A 54 -17.55 -35.32 16.70
N SER A 55 -17.43 -34.43 15.71
CA SER A 55 -16.73 -34.73 14.46
C SER A 55 -15.22 -34.92 14.71
N LEU A 56 -14.51 -35.52 13.75
CA LEU A 56 -13.05 -35.64 13.83
C LEU A 56 -12.38 -34.27 13.91
N GLU A 57 -12.85 -33.30 13.12
CA GLU A 57 -12.29 -31.95 13.09
C GLU A 57 -12.52 -31.20 14.40
N ASP A 58 -13.72 -31.30 14.98
CA ASP A 58 -14.02 -30.72 16.29
C ASP A 58 -13.18 -31.35 17.39
N THR A 59 -12.97 -32.68 17.31
CA THR A 59 -12.14 -33.40 18.27
C THR A 59 -10.68 -32.93 18.24
N LEU A 60 -10.15 -32.59 17.05
CA LEU A 60 -8.79 -32.09 16.88
C LEU A 60 -8.62 -30.63 17.31
N THR A 61 -9.64 -29.80 17.09
CA THR A 61 -9.59 -28.34 17.34
C THR A 61 -10.04 -27.97 18.76
N SER A 62 -10.97 -28.70 19.35
CA SER A 62 -11.64 -28.35 20.62
C SER A 62 -11.13 -29.15 21.82
N ARG A 63 -9.81 -29.33 21.92
CA ARG A 63 -9.18 -30.12 23.01
C ARG A 63 -9.51 -29.60 24.41
N ASP A 64 -9.56 -28.28 24.58
CA ASP A 64 -9.86 -27.66 25.87
C ASP A 64 -11.29 -27.96 26.34
N GLN A 65 -12.25 -28.03 25.41
CA GLN A 65 -13.63 -28.40 25.72
C GLN A 65 -13.70 -29.84 26.22
N ILE A 66 -13.01 -30.77 25.54
CA ILE A 66 -12.96 -32.19 25.94
C ILE A 66 -12.29 -32.33 27.30
N ASN A 67 -11.14 -31.66 27.52
CA ASN A 67 -10.43 -31.66 28.80
C ASN A 67 -11.33 -31.20 29.96
N ASN A 68 -12.08 -30.11 29.76
CA ASN A 68 -12.98 -29.56 30.77
C ASN A 68 -14.16 -30.48 31.09
N GLN A 69 -14.77 -31.06 30.05
CA GLN A 69 -15.90 -31.98 30.21
C GLN A 69 -15.47 -33.27 30.90
N LEU A 70 -14.32 -33.84 30.52
CA LEU A 70 -13.74 -35.00 31.20
C LEU A 70 -13.43 -34.69 32.66
N ARG A 71 -12.78 -33.57 32.94
CA ARG A 71 -12.46 -33.16 34.32
C ARG A 71 -13.74 -33.06 35.16
N GLY A 72 -14.79 -32.41 34.66
CA GLY A 72 -16.04 -32.24 35.39
C GLY A 72 -16.69 -33.57 35.78
N VAL A 73 -16.85 -34.47 34.80
CA VAL A 73 -17.46 -35.79 35.04
C VAL A 73 -16.60 -36.67 35.94
N LEU A 74 -15.27 -36.64 35.75
CA LEU A 74 -14.36 -37.43 36.56
C LEU A 74 -14.30 -36.92 38.01
N ASP A 75 -14.20 -35.61 38.24
CA ASP A 75 -14.11 -35.04 39.59
C ASP A 75 -15.40 -35.31 40.40
N GLU A 76 -16.57 -35.19 39.79
CA GLU A 76 -17.85 -35.48 40.44
C GLU A 76 -17.95 -36.93 40.91
N ALA A 77 -17.57 -37.88 40.05
CA ALA A 77 -17.64 -39.30 40.38
C ALA A 77 -16.56 -39.72 41.39
N THR A 78 -15.32 -39.25 41.19
CA THR A 78 -14.16 -39.62 42.01
C THR A 78 -14.17 -38.99 43.39
N GLY A 79 -14.88 -37.86 43.57
CA GLY A 79 -15.05 -37.23 44.87
C GLY A 79 -15.67 -38.17 45.93
N LYS A 80 -16.54 -39.11 45.51
CA LYS A 80 -17.11 -40.14 46.40
C LYS A 80 -16.07 -41.12 46.93
N TRP A 81 -14.96 -41.28 46.22
CA TRP A 81 -13.85 -42.17 46.59
C TRP A 81 -12.75 -41.42 47.34
N GLY A 82 -12.96 -40.17 47.75
CA GLY A 82 -11.91 -39.37 48.39
C GLY A 82 -10.75 -39.04 47.45
N VAL A 83 -10.99 -39.00 46.14
CA VAL A 83 -10.02 -38.60 45.13
C VAL A 83 -10.51 -37.34 44.43
N ARG A 84 -9.63 -36.36 44.26
CA ARG A 84 -9.91 -35.13 43.50
C ARG A 84 -9.12 -35.14 42.20
N VAL A 85 -9.80 -34.87 41.09
CA VAL A 85 -9.17 -34.76 39.77
C VAL A 85 -8.79 -33.31 39.52
N ASN A 86 -7.48 -33.02 39.54
CA ASN A 86 -6.98 -31.67 39.37
C ASN A 86 -7.02 -31.24 37.90
N ARG A 87 -6.61 -32.16 37.00
CA ARG A 87 -6.47 -31.86 35.57
C ARG A 87 -6.55 -33.13 34.73
N VAL A 88 -7.16 -33.01 33.56
CA VAL A 88 -7.18 -34.03 32.51
C VAL A 88 -6.62 -33.39 31.25
N GLU A 89 -5.70 -34.07 30.59
CA GLU A 89 -5.07 -33.60 29.37
C GLU A 89 -5.12 -34.69 28.30
N LEU A 90 -5.62 -34.36 27.12
CA LEU A 90 -5.42 -35.17 25.92
C LEU A 90 -3.96 -35.07 25.46
N LYS A 91 -3.26 -36.19 25.46
CA LYS A 91 -1.86 -36.28 25.01
C LYS A 91 -1.78 -36.31 23.48
N ALA A 92 -2.58 -37.17 22.84
CA ALA A 92 -2.61 -37.35 21.40
C ALA A 92 -4.00 -37.80 20.95
N ILE A 93 -4.34 -37.45 19.70
CA ILE A 93 -5.57 -37.86 19.01
C ILE A 93 -5.10 -38.24 17.61
N ASP A 94 -5.04 -39.54 17.35
CA ASP A 94 -4.43 -40.10 16.16
C ASP A 94 -5.54 -40.72 15.27
N PRO A 95 -5.91 -40.06 14.16
CA PRO A 95 -6.78 -40.65 13.15
C PRO A 95 -6.04 -41.74 12.36
N PRO A 96 -6.76 -42.57 11.58
CA PRO A 96 -6.12 -43.56 10.73
C PRO A 96 -5.35 -42.86 9.59
N ALA A 97 -4.22 -43.43 9.17
CA ALA A 97 -3.29 -42.83 8.22
C ALA A 97 -3.95 -42.34 6.92
N THR A 98 -4.93 -43.09 6.40
CA THR A 98 -5.66 -42.74 5.17
C THR A 98 -6.43 -41.42 5.28
N ILE A 99 -7.01 -41.14 6.46
CA ILE A 99 -7.74 -39.90 6.73
C ILE A 99 -6.76 -38.76 6.96
N GLN A 100 -5.66 -39.03 7.67
CA GLN A 100 -4.60 -38.04 7.88
C GLN A 100 -4.04 -37.54 6.55
N GLU A 101 -3.71 -38.44 5.62
CA GLU A 101 -3.22 -38.09 4.28
C GLU A 101 -4.25 -37.28 3.47
N ALA A 102 -5.53 -37.68 3.53
CA ALA A 102 -6.60 -36.96 2.85
C ALA A 102 -6.78 -35.53 3.40
N MET A 103 -6.76 -35.39 4.73
CA MET A 103 -6.84 -34.09 5.41
C MET A 103 -5.62 -33.22 5.10
N GLU A 104 -4.40 -33.76 5.12
CA GLU A 104 -3.19 -33.01 4.79
C GLU A 104 -3.24 -32.47 3.36
N LYS A 105 -3.71 -33.29 2.41
CA LYS A 105 -3.89 -32.88 1.02
C LYS A 105 -4.94 -31.78 0.89
N GLN A 106 -6.08 -31.92 1.57
CA GLN A 106 -7.15 -30.92 1.57
C GLN A 106 -6.69 -29.61 2.23
N MET A 107 -6.04 -29.68 3.39
CA MET A 107 -5.52 -28.54 4.13
C MET A 107 -4.46 -27.77 3.34
N ARG A 108 -3.57 -28.49 2.65
CA ARG A 108 -2.60 -27.88 1.73
C ARG A 108 -3.31 -27.13 0.62
N ALA A 109 -4.27 -27.77 -0.06
CA ALA A 109 -5.02 -27.14 -1.14
C ALA A 109 -5.78 -25.89 -0.67
N ASP A 110 -6.40 -25.92 0.51
CA ASP A 110 -7.11 -24.76 1.07
C ASP A 110 -6.16 -23.63 1.47
N ARG A 111 -5.01 -23.97 2.07
CA ARG A 111 -3.96 -22.98 2.37
C ARG A 111 -3.38 -22.34 1.11
N ASP A 112 -3.10 -23.13 0.08
CA ASP A 112 -2.58 -22.64 -1.20
C ASP A 112 -3.61 -21.72 -1.87
N LYS A 113 -4.90 -22.08 -1.83
CA LYS A 113 -6.00 -21.24 -2.32
C LYS A 113 -6.08 -19.92 -1.55
N ARG A 114 -6.06 -19.96 -0.21
CA ARG A 114 -6.12 -18.75 0.62
C ARG A 114 -4.90 -17.85 0.39
N ALA A 115 -3.70 -18.44 0.28
CA ALA A 115 -2.48 -17.70 -0.02
C ALA A 115 -2.55 -17.02 -1.40
N ALA A 116 -3.06 -17.71 -2.43
CA ALA A 116 -3.24 -17.14 -3.76
C ALA A 116 -4.23 -15.95 -3.75
N ILE A 117 -5.36 -16.08 -3.03
CA ILE A 117 -6.34 -14.99 -2.88
C ILE A 117 -5.71 -13.80 -2.17
N LEU A 118 -5.04 -14.03 -1.04
CA LEU A 118 -4.42 -12.96 -0.25
C LEU A 118 -3.31 -12.25 -1.03
N ASN A 119 -2.53 -12.98 -1.83
CA ASN A 119 -1.54 -12.38 -2.72
C ASN A 119 -2.20 -11.54 -3.82
N ALA A 120 -3.27 -12.03 -4.45
CA ALA A 120 -4.00 -11.27 -5.46
C ALA A 120 -4.62 -9.99 -4.88
N GLU A 121 -5.18 -10.05 -3.68
CA GLU A 121 -5.71 -8.90 -2.94
C GLU A 121 -4.59 -7.91 -2.58
N GLY A 122 -3.44 -8.40 -2.11
CA GLY A 122 -2.27 -7.57 -1.81
C GLY A 122 -1.74 -6.84 -3.05
N VAL A 123 -1.63 -7.52 -4.19
CA VAL A 123 -1.20 -6.90 -5.46
C VAL A 123 -2.20 -5.83 -5.90
N LYS A 124 -3.50 -6.13 -5.86
CA LYS A 124 -4.55 -5.16 -6.21
C LYS A 124 -4.47 -3.93 -5.30
N GLN A 125 -4.36 -4.12 -3.99
CA GLN A 125 -4.28 -3.03 -3.02
C GLN A 125 -3.02 -2.19 -3.23
N SER A 126 -1.87 -2.83 -3.49
CA SER A 126 -0.61 -2.14 -3.79
C SER A 126 -0.72 -1.28 -5.05
N GLN A 127 -1.37 -1.78 -6.11
CA GLN A 127 -1.58 -1.04 -7.35
C GLN A 127 -2.48 0.18 -7.15
N ILE A 128 -3.56 0.03 -6.37
CA ILE A 128 -4.47 1.13 -6.02
C ILE A 128 -3.71 2.22 -5.25
N LEU A 129 -2.99 1.85 -4.19
CA LEU A 129 -2.23 2.80 -3.39
C LEU A 129 -1.15 3.51 -4.20
N THR A 130 -0.51 2.81 -5.14
CA THR A 130 0.49 3.41 -6.04
C THR A 130 -0.16 4.44 -6.96
N ALA A 131 -1.28 4.10 -7.60
CA ALA A 131 -2.02 5.01 -8.49
C ALA A 131 -2.57 6.24 -7.73
N GLU A 132 -3.06 6.05 -6.51
CA GLU A 132 -3.51 7.13 -5.63
C GLU A 132 -2.35 8.06 -5.24
N GLY A 133 -1.20 7.49 -4.87
CA GLY A 133 0.02 8.24 -4.57
C GLY A 133 0.52 9.04 -5.77
N GLU A 134 0.53 8.45 -6.97
CA GLU A 134 0.90 9.14 -8.21
C GLU A 134 -0.03 10.31 -8.52
N LYS A 135 -1.35 10.08 -8.43
CA LYS A 135 -2.35 11.14 -8.61
C LYS A 135 -2.14 12.27 -7.62
N GLN A 136 -2.00 11.97 -6.33
CA GLN A 136 -1.81 12.98 -5.30
C GLN A 136 -0.50 13.75 -5.50
N SER A 137 0.57 13.03 -5.84
CA SER A 137 1.87 13.63 -6.15
C SER A 137 1.80 14.56 -7.36
N ALA A 138 1.08 14.19 -8.42
CA ALA A 138 0.87 15.04 -9.59
C ALA A 138 0.11 16.33 -9.26
N ILE A 139 -0.94 16.25 -8.44
CA ILE A 139 -1.71 17.41 -7.97
C ILE A 139 -0.80 18.35 -7.16
N LEU A 140 -0.09 17.82 -6.17
CA LEU A 140 0.81 18.62 -5.32
C LEU A 140 1.92 19.29 -6.13
N ARG A 141 2.47 18.63 -7.15
CA ARG A 141 3.45 19.24 -8.07
C ARG A 141 2.84 20.38 -8.88
N ALA A 142 1.63 20.21 -9.41
CA ALA A 142 0.94 21.25 -10.18
C ALA A 142 0.61 22.47 -9.31
N GLU A 143 0.13 22.24 -8.09
CA GLU A 143 -0.13 23.30 -7.11
C GLU A 143 1.16 24.02 -6.69
N GLY A 144 2.23 23.26 -6.44
CA GLY A 144 3.55 23.81 -6.13
C GLY A 144 4.10 24.67 -7.28
N ALA A 145 4.00 24.21 -8.52
CA ALA A 145 4.44 24.96 -9.70
C ALA A 145 3.65 26.27 -9.88
N LYS A 146 2.32 26.22 -9.75
CA LYS A 146 1.46 27.41 -9.77
C LYS A 146 1.86 28.41 -8.69
N THR A 147 2.05 27.94 -7.46
CA THR A 147 2.42 28.79 -6.32
C THR A 147 3.81 29.40 -6.52
N ALA A 148 4.77 28.63 -7.01
CA ALA A 148 6.11 29.11 -7.32
C ALA A 148 6.10 30.19 -8.41
N GLN A 149 5.29 30.03 -9.46
CA GLN A 149 5.12 31.05 -10.50
C GLN A 149 4.52 32.35 -9.96
N ILE A 150 3.49 32.26 -9.11
CA ILE A 150 2.87 33.44 -8.48
C ILE A 150 3.89 34.17 -7.59
N LEU A 151 4.56 33.45 -6.70
CA LEU A 151 5.57 34.03 -5.80
C LEU A 151 6.75 34.64 -6.58
N GLY A 152 7.15 34.02 -7.69
CA GLY A 152 8.17 34.56 -8.58
C GLY A 152 7.74 35.88 -9.23
N ALA A 153 6.53 35.95 -9.76
CA ALA A 153 5.97 37.15 -10.37
C ALA A 153 5.80 38.29 -9.33
N GLU A 154 5.31 37.97 -8.12
CA GLU A 154 5.21 38.93 -7.02
C GLU A 154 6.58 39.46 -6.57
N GLY A 155 7.58 38.57 -6.50
CA GLY A 155 8.96 38.95 -6.17
C GLY A 155 9.56 39.90 -7.21
N GLN A 156 9.35 39.62 -8.51
CA GLN A 156 9.78 40.50 -9.60
C GLN A 156 9.07 41.85 -9.56
N ALA A 157 7.75 41.86 -9.35
CA ALA A 157 6.97 43.10 -9.25
C ALA A 157 7.49 44.00 -8.11
N LYS A 158 7.70 43.43 -6.92
CA LYS A 158 8.29 44.16 -5.78
C LYS A 158 9.69 44.66 -6.06
N ALA A 159 10.52 43.87 -6.75
CA ALA A 159 11.86 44.31 -7.15
C ALA A 159 11.80 45.51 -8.11
N ILE A 160 10.90 45.49 -9.10
CA ILE A 160 10.68 46.59 -10.03
C ILE A 160 10.18 47.83 -9.29
N GLU A 161 9.19 47.69 -8.39
CA GLU A 161 8.70 48.80 -7.55
C GLU A 161 9.82 49.43 -6.74
N ASN A 162 10.65 48.62 -6.08
CA ASN A 162 11.77 49.12 -5.28
C ASN A 162 12.80 49.87 -6.13
N VAL A 163 13.13 49.37 -7.33
CA VAL A 163 14.03 50.06 -8.26
C VAL A 163 13.41 51.37 -8.75
N ALA A 164 12.14 51.36 -9.14
CA ALA A 164 11.43 52.56 -9.61
C ALA A 164 11.35 53.62 -8.51
N ALA A 165 11.01 53.24 -7.28
CA ALA A 165 10.98 54.12 -6.11
C ALA A 165 12.37 54.70 -5.81
N SER A 166 13.43 53.89 -5.94
CA SER A 166 14.82 54.34 -5.73
C SER A 166 15.25 55.37 -6.79
N ILE A 167 14.88 55.16 -8.07
CA ILE A 167 15.17 56.12 -9.15
C ILE A 167 14.40 57.44 -8.92
N HIS A 168 13.12 57.36 -8.53
CA HIS A 168 12.30 58.54 -8.25
C HIS A 168 12.83 59.34 -7.05
N ALA A 169 13.21 58.66 -5.97
CA ALA A 169 13.78 59.28 -4.77
C ALA A 169 15.15 59.92 -5.02
N ALA A 170 15.96 59.35 -5.92
CA ALA A 170 17.25 59.89 -6.31
C ALA A 170 17.18 61.10 -7.27
N ASN A 171 15.98 61.47 -7.74
CA ASN A 171 15.72 62.64 -8.60
C ASN A 171 16.66 62.71 -9.82
N VAL A 172 16.83 61.56 -10.49
CA VAL A 172 17.78 61.40 -11.60
C VAL A 172 17.31 62.20 -12.83
N ASP A 173 18.22 62.99 -13.43
CA ASP A 173 17.94 63.87 -14.57
C ASP A 173 17.35 63.08 -15.77
N PRO A 174 16.20 63.49 -16.35
CA PRO A 174 15.53 62.82 -17.47
C PRO A 174 16.44 62.53 -18.68
N LYS A 175 17.49 63.34 -18.91
CA LYS A 175 18.45 63.12 -20.00
C LYS A 175 19.31 61.86 -19.79
N LEU A 176 19.57 61.47 -18.54
CA LEU A 176 20.37 60.28 -18.23
C LEU A 176 19.58 58.99 -18.50
N LEU A 177 18.28 59.00 -18.18
CA LEU A 177 17.37 57.88 -18.46
C LEU A 177 17.26 57.65 -19.97
N ALA A 178 17.15 58.71 -20.78
CA ALA A 178 17.13 58.61 -22.24
C ALA A 178 18.44 58.01 -22.81
N TYR A 179 19.59 58.35 -22.22
CA TYR A 179 20.87 57.78 -22.62
C TYR A 179 21.01 56.30 -22.24
N GLN A 180 20.56 55.90 -21.04
CA GLN A 180 20.52 54.49 -20.63
C GLN A 180 19.56 53.67 -21.49
N TYR A 181 18.38 54.22 -21.83
CA TYR A 181 17.44 53.60 -22.76
C TYR A 181 18.07 53.38 -24.15
N LEU A 182 18.80 54.37 -24.67
CA LEU A 182 19.53 54.27 -25.95
C LEU A 182 20.66 53.22 -25.89
N GLN A 183 21.31 53.03 -24.74
CA GLN A 183 22.31 51.97 -24.52
C GLN A 183 21.70 50.58 -24.32
N MET A 184 20.43 50.47 -23.92
CA MET A 184 19.69 49.20 -23.81
C MET A 184 19.11 48.75 -25.16
N LEU A 185 18.92 49.66 -26.12
CA LEU A 185 18.43 49.35 -27.47
C LEU A 185 19.21 48.22 -28.19
N PRO A 186 20.55 48.16 -28.16
CA PRO A 186 21.31 47.06 -28.76
C PRO A 186 21.00 45.70 -28.15
N GLN A 187 20.73 45.63 -26.84
CA GLN A 187 20.41 44.37 -26.14
C GLN A 187 18.97 43.92 -26.41
N ILE A 188 18.04 44.87 -26.56
CA ILE A 188 16.65 44.59 -26.98
C ILE A 188 16.60 44.14 -28.46
N ALA A 189 17.53 44.60 -29.29
CA ALA A 189 17.68 44.17 -30.69
C ALA A 189 18.29 42.77 -30.84
N GLN A 190 18.88 42.19 -29.78
CA GLN A 190 19.50 40.86 -29.79
C GLN A 190 18.59 39.74 -29.24
N GLY A 191 17.38 40.04 -28.76
CA GLY A 191 16.40 39.04 -28.34
C GLY A 191 15.55 38.54 -29.53
N ASP A 192 15.43 37.22 -29.67
CA ASP A 192 14.85 36.48 -30.82
C ASP A 192 13.36 36.76 -31.18
N ALA A 193 12.71 37.78 -30.59
CA ALA A 193 11.27 38.03 -30.73
C ALA A 193 10.88 39.45 -31.22
N ASN A 194 11.75 40.19 -31.92
CA ASN A 194 11.46 41.58 -32.31
C ASN A 194 11.38 41.76 -33.85
N LYS A 195 10.24 41.41 -34.46
CA LYS A 195 9.98 41.57 -35.91
C LYS A 195 9.10 42.78 -36.29
N VAL A 196 8.67 43.62 -35.35
CA VAL A 196 7.83 44.79 -35.66
C VAL A 196 8.62 46.09 -35.50
N TRP A 197 9.21 46.52 -36.61
CA TRP A 197 9.84 47.84 -36.73
C TRP A 197 8.76 48.91 -36.93
N ILE A 198 8.50 49.73 -35.91
CA ILE A 198 7.75 50.99 -36.07
C ILE A 198 8.77 52.11 -36.24
N ILE A 199 9.01 52.50 -37.50
CA ILE A 199 9.86 53.65 -37.82
C ILE A 199 8.97 54.89 -37.73
N PRO A 200 9.26 55.86 -36.84
CA PRO A 200 8.55 57.14 -36.83
C PRO A 200 8.76 57.87 -38.16
N SER A 201 7.69 58.40 -38.74
CA SER A 201 7.66 59.12 -40.02
C SER A 201 8.65 60.30 -40.11
N GLU A 202 9.10 60.81 -38.97
CA GLU A 202 10.11 61.88 -38.90
C GLU A 202 11.52 61.40 -39.30
N PHE A 203 11.85 60.11 -39.10
CA PHE A 203 13.15 59.55 -39.52
C PHE A 203 13.21 59.33 -41.05
N ALA A 204 12.07 58.97 -41.67
CA ALA A 204 11.96 58.80 -43.12
C ALA A 204 12.16 60.13 -43.88
N LYS A 205 11.64 61.25 -43.33
CA LYS A 205 11.84 62.58 -43.92
C LYS A 205 13.30 63.04 -43.87
N ALA A 206 14.01 62.74 -42.79
CA ALA A 206 15.42 63.10 -42.63
C ALA A 206 16.33 62.35 -43.62
N ALA A 207 16.04 61.08 -43.91
CA ALA A 207 16.81 60.29 -44.87
C ALA A 207 16.59 60.75 -46.34
N GLY A 208 15.37 61.14 -46.70
CA GLY A 208 15.07 61.69 -48.03
C GLY A 208 15.81 63.00 -48.33
N GLY A 209 16.02 63.84 -47.32
CA GLY A 209 16.77 65.10 -47.46
C GLY A 209 18.27 64.91 -47.75
N ILE A 210 18.86 63.78 -47.32
CA ILE A 210 20.28 63.48 -47.55
C ILE A 210 20.50 62.93 -48.97
N GLY A 211 19.57 62.12 -49.49
CA GLY A 211 19.64 61.60 -50.86
C GLY A 211 19.56 62.68 -51.93
N GLN A 212 18.79 63.75 -51.68
CA GLN A 212 18.67 64.88 -52.61
C GLN A 212 19.90 65.81 -52.60
N ALA A 213 20.66 65.84 -51.51
CA ALA A 213 21.87 66.65 -51.37
C ALA A 213 23.14 66.00 -51.97
N LEU A 214 23.11 64.69 -52.26
CA LEU A 214 24.26 63.93 -52.77
C LEU A 214 24.12 63.43 -54.22
N GLY A 215 23.05 63.80 -54.93
CA GLY A 215 23.02 63.74 -56.39
C GLY A 215 23.24 62.35 -57.01
N ILE A 216 22.58 61.31 -56.48
CA ILE A 216 22.57 59.98 -57.11
C ILE A 216 21.12 59.64 -57.48
N ALA A 217 20.81 59.77 -58.77
CA ALA A 217 19.57 59.29 -59.36
C ALA A 217 19.75 57.83 -59.82
N GLU A 218 18.95 56.95 -59.21
CA GLU A 218 18.20 55.81 -59.78
C GLU A 218 18.88 54.74 -60.66
N ALA A 219 18.75 53.48 -60.26
CA ALA A 219 18.74 52.32 -61.16
C ALA A 219 17.88 51.17 -60.57
N GLU A 220 16.89 50.76 -61.37
CA GLU A 220 15.86 49.74 -61.18
C GLU A 220 16.32 48.28 -61.37
N SER A 221 15.46 47.36 -60.90
CA SER A 221 15.25 45.95 -61.35
C SER A 221 16.33 44.93 -60.94
N THR A 222 16.07 43.64 -60.65
CA THR A 222 14.96 42.75 -61.00
C THR A 222 14.97 41.50 -60.08
N ASP A 223 13.80 40.88 -59.99
CA ASP A 223 13.43 39.53 -59.56
C ASP A 223 14.45 38.38 -59.74
N ALA A 224 14.50 37.46 -58.76
CA ALA A 224 14.89 36.06 -58.95
C ALA A 224 14.54 35.18 -57.74
N GLY A 225 13.76 34.10 -57.98
CA GLY A 225 14.20 32.77 -57.55
C GLY A 225 13.32 31.97 -56.59
N THR A 226 12.21 31.47 -57.11
CA THR A 226 11.47 30.26 -56.69
C THR A 226 12.38 29.05 -56.40
N LYS A 227 12.15 28.31 -55.30
CA LYS A 227 12.05 26.82 -55.36
C LYS A 227 11.47 26.22 -54.08
N ALA A 228 10.28 25.63 -54.21
CA ALA A 228 9.69 24.65 -53.30
C ALA A 228 9.68 23.27 -53.98
N LEU A 229 9.53 22.23 -53.13
CA LEU A 229 9.20 20.80 -53.37
C LEU A 229 10.38 19.80 -53.55
N PRO A 230 10.19 18.48 -53.25
CA PRO A 230 8.98 17.78 -52.78
C PRO A 230 9.15 16.79 -51.60
N GLU A 231 7.99 16.24 -51.21
CA GLU A 231 7.71 15.05 -50.39
C GLU A 231 8.41 13.77 -50.87
N GLU A 232 8.72 12.88 -49.92
CA GLU A 232 9.16 11.49 -50.17
C GLU A 232 8.16 10.52 -49.49
N THR A 233 7.30 9.92 -50.31
CA THR A 233 6.67 8.62 -50.08
C THR A 233 7.68 7.51 -50.35
N THR A 234 7.83 6.51 -49.48
CA THR A 234 8.13 5.13 -49.91
C THR A 234 7.60 4.11 -48.90
N GLU A 235 6.83 3.17 -49.43
CA GLU A 235 6.35 1.91 -48.85
C GLU A 235 7.49 0.98 -48.40
N ARG A 236 7.27 0.24 -47.31
CA ARG A 236 7.33 -1.23 -47.27
C ARG A 236 6.88 -1.78 -45.91
#